data_AF-A0A924HZL8-F1
#
_entry.id   AF-A0A924HZL8-F1
#
_cell.length_a   1.000
_cell.length_b   1.000
_cell.length_c   1.000
_cell.angle_alpha   90.00
_cell.angle_beta   90.00
_cell.angle_gamma   90.00
#
_symmetry.space_group_name_H-M   'P 1'
#
loop_
_entity.id
_entity.type
_entity.pdbx_description
1 polymer ?
#
loop_
_entity_poly.entity_id
_entity_poly.type
_entity_poly.pdbx_seq_one_letter_code
_entity_poly.pdbx_strand_id
1 'polypeptide(L)' 'MEQETIALIHRHRRAGKSPQKIADFLNAQGVATKRGGTWHHSTVRKVLGRSA' A
#
# COMPACT_ATOMS: atom_id res chain seq x y z
N MET A 1 7.55 7.51 -7.99
CA MET A 1 6.09 7.29 -7.91
C MET A 1 5.70 5.87 -7.48
N GLU A 2 5.89 4.82 -8.29
CA GLU A 2 5.47 3.45 -7.89
C GLU A 2 6.37 2.84 -6.79
N GLN A 3 7.69 2.98 -6.92
CA GLN A 3 8.66 2.46 -5.94
C GLN A 3 8.55 3.14 -4.57
N GLU A 4 8.25 4.44 -4.51
CA GLU A 4 8.05 5.16 -3.25
C GLU A 4 6.82 4.66 -2.49
N THR A 5 5.73 4.38 -3.23
CA THR A 5 4.51 3.84 -2.63
C THR A 5 4.75 2.43 -2.08
N ILE A 6 5.51 1.61 -2.80
CA ILE A 6 5.93 0.28 -2.33
C ILE A 6 6.79 0.42 -1.06
N ALA A 7 7.79 1.31 -1.05
CA ALA A 7 8.64 1.56 0.11
C ALA A 7 7.82 2.02 1.33
N LEU A 8 6.83 2.88 1.11
CA LEU A 8 5.89 3.37 2.11
C LEU A 8 5.02 2.23 2.68
N ILE A 9 4.49 1.35 1.82
CA ILE A 9 3.74 0.14 2.22
C ILE A 9 4.61 -0.75 3.12
N HIS A 10 5.86 -1.03 2.73
CA HIS A 10 6.77 -1.84 3.55
C HIS A 10 7.12 -1.17 4.88
N ARG A 11 7.33 0.15 4.89
CA ARG A 11 7.57 0.91 6.13
C ARG A 11 6.41 0.80 7.10
N HIS A 12 5.18 0.97 6.61
CA HIS A 12 3.99 0.82 7.46
C HIS A 12 3.80 -0.62 7.94
N ARG A 13 4.13 -1.61 7.11
CA ARG A 13 4.06 -3.02 7.51
C ARG A 13 5.08 -3.36 8.60
N ARG A 14 6.32 -2.85 8.49
CA ARG A 14 7.33 -2.98 9.55
C ARG A 14 6.91 -2.33 10.86
N ALA A 15 6.13 -1.26 10.80
CA ALA A 15 5.51 -0.63 11.96
C ALA A 15 4.27 -1.39 12.50
N GLY A 16 4.00 -2.61 12.02
CA GLY A 16 2.91 -3.47 12.52
C GLY A 16 1.51 -3.14 11.98
N LYS A 17 1.38 -2.22 11.01
CA LYS A 17 0.05 -1.90 10.45
C LYS A 17 -0.50 -3.06 9.63
N SER A 18 -1.82 -3.26 9.73
CA SER A 18 -2.54 -4.23 8.91
C SER A 18 -2.62 -3.74 7.46
N PRO A 19 -2.73 -4.64 6.46
CA PRO A 19 -2.91 -4.25 5.07
C PRO A 19 -4.12 -3.33 4.82
N GLN A 20 -5.19 -3.48 5.61
CA GLN A 20 -6.35 -2.59 5.56
C GLN A 20 -5.98 -1.16 6.00
N LYS A 21 -5.34 -0.99 7.17
CA LYS A 21 -4.91 0.34 7.64
C LYS A 21 -3.93 1.03 6.67
N ILE A 22 -3.11 0.25 5.97
CA ILE A 22 -2.21 0.77 4.94
C ILE A 22 -3.01 1.26 3.74
N ALA A 23 -4.01 0.50 3.28
CA ALA A 23 -4.89 0.91 2.19
C ALA A 23 -5.67 2.19 2.53
N ASP A 24 -6.25 2.25 3.74
CA ASP A 24 -6.98 3.42 4.22
C ASP A 24 -6.07 4.65 4.27
N PHE A 25 -4.83 4.48 4.76
CA PHE A 25 -3.83 5.56 4.78
C PHE A 25 -3.51 6.07 3.37
N LEU A 26 -3.27 5.17 2.41
CA LEU A 26 -2.95 5.56 1.03
C LEU A 26 -4.13 6.28 0.36
N ASN A 27 -5.35 5.82 0.58
CA ASN A 27 -6.56 6.46 0.08
C ASN A 27 -6.77 7.84 0.72
N ALA A 28 -6.56 7.97 2.04
CA ALA A 28 -6.69 9.23 2.76
C ALA A 28 -5.64 10.27 2.32
N GLN A 29 -4.48 9.82 1.85
CA GLN A 29 -3.43 10.68 1.27
C GLN A 29 -3.68 11.02 -0.21
N GLY A 30 -4.76 10.52 -0.83
CA GLY A 30 -5.05 10.73 -2.24
C GLY A 30 -4.07 10.02 -3.19
N VAL A 31 -3.35 9.01 -2.70
CA VAL A 31 -2.40 8.24 -3.52
C VAL A 31 -3.17 7.30 -4.42
N ALA A 32 -3.36 7.70 -5.68
CA ALA A 32 -3.98 6.85 -6.67
C ALA A 32 -3.12 5.60 -6.94
N THR A 33 -3.76 4.44 -7.09
CA THR A 33 -3.07 3.25 -7.62
C THR A 33 -2.63 3.49 -9.07
N LYS A 34 -1.75 2.64 -9.60
CA LYS A 34 -1.24 2.72 -10.99
C LYS A 34 -2.33 2.78 -12.07
N ARG A 35 -3.56 2.33 -11.76
CA ARG A 35 -4.72 2.37 -12.67
C ARG A 35 -5.78 3.41 -12.29
N GLY A 36 -5.45 4.36 -11.40
CA GLY A 36 -6.37 5.41 -10.98
C GLY A 36 -7.44 4.98 -9.97
N GLY A 37 -7.39 3.75 -9.46
CA GLY A 37 -8.34 3.26 -8.46
C GLY A 37 -7.87 3.42 -7.02
N THR A 38 -8.76 3.14 -6.08
CA THR A 38 -8.48 3.06 -4.63
C THR A 38 -7.61 1.86 -4.25
N TRP A 39 -6.82 2.04 -3.19
CA TRP A 39 -6.13 0.96 -2.52
C TRP A 39 -7.12 0.07 -1.77
N HIS A 40 -7.03 -1.23 -2.03
CA HIS A 40 -7.72 -2.27 -1.26
C HIS A 40 -6.68 -3.10 -0.49
N HIS A 41 -7.06 -3.65 0.67
CA HIS A 41 -6.16 -4.50 1.47
C HIS A 41 -5.58 -5.68 0.66
N SER A 42 -6.34 -6.23 -0.28
CA SER A 42 -5.93 -7.32 -1.16
C SER A 42 -4.82 -6.87 -2.11
N THR A 43 -4.90 -5.65 -2.64
CA THR A 43 -3.84 -5.02 -3.44
C THR A 43 -2.59 -4.81 -2.60
N VAL A 44 -2.72 -4.27 -1.39
CA VAL A 44 -1.58 -4.10 -0.46
C VAL A 44 -0.92 -5.44 -0.15
N ARG A 45 -1.71 -6.50 0.08
CA ARG A 45 -1.20 -7.85 0.34
C ARG A 45 -0.43 -8.41 -0.87
N LYS A 46 -0.91 -8.19 -2.09
CA LYS A 46 -0.20 -8.58 -3.33
C LYS A 46 1.13 -7.84 -3.48
N VAL A 47 1.17 -6.55 -3.15
CA VAL A 47 2.41 -5.76 -3.18
C VAL A 47 3.41 -6.30 -2.16
N LEU A 48 2.97 -6.55 -0.93
CA LEU A 48 3.83 -7.11 0.13
C LEU A 48 4.36 -8.52 -0.22
N GLY A 49 3.59 -9.32 -0.96
CA GLY A 49 3.97 -10.68 -1.35
C GLY A 49 4.87 -10.78 -2.60
N ARG A 50 5.06 -9.69 -3.36
CA ARG A 50 5.87 -9.67 -4.59
C ARG A 50 7.37 -9.40 -4.35
N SER A 51 7.78 -9.15 -3.11
CA SER A 51 9.16 -8.83 -2.74
C SER A 51 9.94 -10.03 -2.18
N ALA A 52 9.50 -11.25 -2.47
CA ALA A 52 10.23 -12.49 -2.17
C ALA A 52 11.06 -12.92 -3.38
#